data_AF-A0A6A6F7D8-F1
#
_entry.id   AF-A0A6A6F7D8-F1
#
_cell.length_a   1.000
_cell.length_b   1.000
_cell.length_c   1.000
_cell.angle_alpha   90.00
_cell.angle_beta   90.00
_cell.angle_gamma   90.00
#
_symmetry.space_group_name_H-M   'P 1'
#
loop_
_entity.id
_entity.type
_entity.pdbx_description
1 polymer ?
#
loop_
_entity_poly.entity_id
_entity_poly.type
_entity_poly.pdbx_seq_one_letter_code
_entity_poly.pdbx_strand_id
1 'polypeptide(L)'
;FAKTLPIVCPGCGGMSQTVDPDVAGFYSPKKRNLKKEKDERKQHEDEIFEQAMARLSPEDHVPVLPPKAESETLENDKPMLCDRCHNLMYQSKGKSILHPSMESIRDIIESSPHRDNHIYHVIDAADFPMSLIPNLISSLDLPRLRTQNRRSKSRSFIHGRKADVSFIITRSDLLAPKKEDVDRLMPYLQEVLRDALGRSGKNLRLGNVRCVSAQRGWWTPQVKEEIWKRGGAGWVVGKVNVGKSALFEVAYPKGRNMKPDAQAQLAKEDDMGEEYDDADISLLPPAQTETAYPHMPIVSSLPGTTASPIRIPYGNGKGELIDLPGIQRSSLETHIKPEYRSSLVMKSRVVPEQFTLRAGRSLLLGGIIRITPKTDDLVFLAYPFTPLTPHAARDDKAIAIQTGFSEDRTPYTGTVENIGTESAKKRIQSAGTFKIQWNATNKRTGSLTNRTAGKRKVGDLPFIVYSADILIESVGWVEIAVQVR
;
A
#
# COMPACT_ATOMS: atom_id res chain seq x y z
N PHE A 1 -4.72 32.64 11.18
CA PHE A 1 -4.54 31.52 10.24
C PHE A 1 -3.73 30.39 10.87
N ALA A 2 -2.48 30.61 11.27
CA ALA A 2 -1.66 29.57 11.92
C ALA A 2 -2.31 28.96 13.19
N LYS A 3 -2.94 29.78 14.04
CA LYS A 3 -3.62 29.34 15.29
C LYS A 3 -4.84 28.43 15.08
N THR A 4 -5.38 28.31 13.86
CA THR A 4 -6.55 27.47 13.56
C THR A 4 -6.17 26.19 12.81
N LEU A 5 -4.88 25.96 12.56
CA LEU A 5 -4.39 24.74 11.92
C LEU A 5 -4.20 23.65 12.97
N PRO A 6 -4.45 22.37 12.65
CA PRO A 6 -4.08 21.28 13.54
C PRO A 6 -2.55 21.28 13.73
N ILE A 7 -2.04 20.82 14.87
CA ILE A 7 -0.57 20.72 15.11
C ILE A 7 0.08 19.87 14.01
N VAL A 8 -0.58 18.76 13.68
CA VAL A 8 -0.16 17.80 12.68
C VAL A 8 -1.26 17.59 11.64
N CYS A 9 -0.89 17.51 10.36
CA CYS A 9 -1.83 17.17 9.30
C CYS A 9 -2.39 15.75 9.52
N PRO A 10 -3.72 15.58 9.68
CA PRO A 10 -4.30 14.26 10.01
C PRO A 10 -4.22 13.27 8.85
N GLY A 11 -3.93 13.73 7.62
CA GLY A 11 -3.79 12.87 6.45
C GLY A 11 -2.40 12.26 6.28
N CYS A 12 -1.33 13.04 6.50
CA CYS A 12 0.05 12.59 6.26
C CYS A 12 0.96 12.61 7.50
N GLY A 13 0.50 13.13 8.64
CA GLY A 13 1.33 13.22 9.85
C GLY A 13 2.37 14.34 9.84
N GLY A 14 2.44 15.17 8.78
CA GLY A 14 3.42 16.26 8.70
C GLY A 14 3.05 17.43 9.61
N MET A 15 4.04 18.04 10.26
CA MET A 15 3.87 19.24 11.10
C MET A 15 3.28 20.38 10.26
N SER A 16 2.23 21.03 10.79
CA SER A 16 1.56 22.10 10.06
C SER A 16 2.45 23.34 9.93
N GLN A 17 2.62 23.82 8.71
CA GLN A 17 3.45 24.98 8.40
C GLN A 17 2.89 25.77 7.22
N THR A 18 3.35 27.02 7.07
CA THR A 18 2.86 27.95 6.04
C THR A 18 4.00 28.62 5.28
N VAL A 19 5.22 28.08 5.38
CA VAL A 19 6.47 28.68 4.88
C VAL A 19 6.91 28.02 3.58
N ASP A 20 7.08 26.69 3.58
CA ASP A 20 7.64 25.94 2.45
C ASP A 20 6.56 25.12 1.74
N PRO A 21 6.13 25.47 0.51
CA PRO A 21 5.12 24.74 -0.23
C PRO A 21 5.53 23.32 -0.65
N ASP A 22 6.82 23.01 -0.67
CA ASP A 22 7.34 21.71 -1.14
C ASP A 22 7.36 20.64 -0.04
N VAL A 23 7.26 21.04 1.23
CA VAL A 23 7.32 20.13 2.39
C VAL A 23 5.91 19.71 2.83
N ALA A 24 5.77 18.46 3.28
CA ALA A 24 4.51 17.95 3.81
C ALA A 24 4.05 18.79 5.03
N GLY A 25 2.73 19.00 5.16
CA GLY A 25 2.19 19.86 6.21
C GLY A 25 2.03 21.34 5.81
N PHE A 26 2.31 21.73 4.57
CA PHE A 26 2.04 23.08 4.08
C PHE A 26 0.54 23.37 3.90
N TYR A 27 0.07 24.52 4.40
CA TYR A 27 -1.28 25.04 4.20
C TYR A 27 -1.27 26.40 3.52
N SER A 28 -1.83 26.49 2.30
CA SER A 28 -2.04 27.78 1.64
C SER A 28 -3.18 28.56 2.30
N PRO A 29 -2.98 29.87 2.58
CA PRO A 29 -4.03 30.73 3.10
C PRO A 29 -5.20 30.94 2.11
N LYS A 30 -5.01 30.65 0.81
CA LYS A 30 -6.02 30.89 -0.24
C LYS A 30 -7.30 30.05 -0.10
N LYS A 31 -7.23 28.87 0.53
CA LYS A 31 -8.37 27.93 0.60
C LYS A 31 -9.50 28.34 1.54
N ARG A 32 -9.23 29.18 2.55
CA ARG A 32 -10.27 29.68 3.47
C ARG A 32 -11.13 30.76 2.81
N ASN A 33 -10.57 31.56 1.90
CA ASN A 33 -11.32 32.61 1.20
C ASN A 33 -12.41 32.00 0.29
N LEU A 34 -12.12 30.91 -0.41
CA LEU A 34 -13.10 30.20 -1.24
C LEU A 34 -14.24 29.56 -0.43
N LYS A 35 -13.95 29.02 0.77
CA LYS A 35 -14.99 28.46 1.64
C LYS A 35 -15.86 29.58 2.21
N LYS A 36 -15.23 30.70 2.62
CA LYS A 36 -15.92 31.89 3.11
C LYS A 36 -16.83 32.52 2.04
N GLU A 37 -16.35 32.67 0.81
CA GLU A 37 -17.15 33.13 -0.33
C GLU A 37 -18.31 32.18 -0.68
N LYS A 38 -18.11 30.85 -0.54
CA LYS A 38 -19.15 29.86 -0.77
C LYS A 38 -20.23 29.89 0.32
N ASP A 39 -19.83 30.03 1.58
CA ASP A 39 -20.76 30.13 2.71
C ASP A 39 -21.52 31.47 2.65
N GLU A 40 -20.86 32.57 2.30
CA GLU A 40 -21.49 33.89 2.04
C GLU A 40 -22.47 33.83 0.86
N ARG A 41 -22.15 33.09 -0.22
CA ARG A 41 -23.10 32.85 -1.32
C ARG A 41 -24.30 32.00 -0.92
N LYS A 42 -24.09 30.92 -0.15
CA LYS A 42 -25.20 30.06 0.31
C LYS A 42 -26.15 30.84 1.23
N GLN A 43 -25.60 31.64 2.14
CA GLN A 43 -26.40 32.54 3.00
C GLN A 43 -27.19 33.56 2.17
N HIS A 44 -26.58 34.15 1.15
CA HIS A 44 -27.26 35.09 0.27
C HIS A 44 -28.38 34.42 -0.57
N GLU A 45 -28.15 33.19 -1.06
CA GLU A 45 -29.16 32.41 -1.77
C GLU A 45 -30.33 32.02 -0.86
N ASP A 46 -30.06 31.64 0.39
CA ASP A 46 -31.08 31.33 1.40
C ASP A 46 -31.90 32.58 1.78
N GLU A 47 -31.26 33.74 1.94
CA GLU A 47 -31.93 35.03 2.18
C GLU A 47 -32.84 35.44 1.01
N ILE A 48 -32.39 35.25 -0.24
CA ILE A 48 -33.20 35.52 -1.43
C ILE A 48 -34.40 34.57 -1.49
N PHE A 49 -34.20 33.30 -1.15
CA PHE A 49 -35.28 32.31 -1.11
C PHE A 49 -36.33 32.64 -0.04
N GLU A 50 -35.91 33.01 1.17
CA GLU A 50 -36.83 33.45 2.23
C GLU A 50 -37.60 34.71 1.83
N GLN A 51 -36.94 35.69 1.22
CA GLN A 51 -37.60 36.91 0.73
C GLN A 51 -38.58 36.62 -0.42
N ALA A 52 -38.28 35.67 -1.30
CA ALA A 52 -39.18 35.26 -2.38
C ALA A 52 -40.42 34.53 -1.84
N MET A 53 -40.23 33.64 -0.85
CA MET A 53 -41.33 32.95 -0.17
C MET A 53 -42.23 33.91 0.63
N ALA A 54 -41.65 34.94 1.26
CA ALA A 54 -42.41 35.97 1.97
C ALA A 54 -43.26 36.84 1.03
N ARG A 55 -42.83 37.05 -0.22
CA ARG A 55 -43.59 37.81 -1.23
C ARG A 55 -44.71 37.02 -1.90
N LEU A 56 -44.69 35.69 -1.80
CA LEU A 56 -45.66 34.79 -2.45
C LEU A 56 -46.85 34.42 -1.56
N SER A 57 -46.97 35.00 -0.35
CA SER A 57 -48.05 34.68 0.58
C SER A 57 -49.09 35.80 0.72
N PRO A 58 -50.16 35.84 -0.10
CA PRO A 58 -51.44 36.37 0.31
C PRO A 58 -52.29 35.23 0.90
N GLU A 59 -52.47 35.28 2.21
CA GLU A 59 -53.54 34.68 3.03
C GLU A 59 -53.82 33.16 2.89
N ASP A 60 -53.60 32.47 4.01
CA ASP A 60 -54.16 31.16 4.39
C ASP A 60 -53.84 29.94 3.54
N HIS A 61 -52.56 29.56 3.51
CA HIS A 61 -52.13 28.16 3.68
C HIS A 61 -50.66 28.12 4.07
N VAL A 62 -50.37 27.95 5.37
CA VAL A 62 -49.01 27.64 5.85
C VAL A 62 -48.67 26.21 5.39
N PRO A 63 -47.75 25.99 4.44
CA PRO A 63 -47.25 24.65 4.21
C PRO A 63 -46.41 24.31 5.43
N VAL A 64 -46.78 23.27 6.18
CA VAL A 64 -45.91 22.67 7.18
C VAL A 64 -44.64 22.24 6.45
N LEU A 65 -43.57 23.02 6.58
CA LEU A 65 -42.26 22.56 6.16
C LEU A 65 -41.98 21.27 6.95
N PRO A 66 -41.52 20.19 6.30
CA PRO A 66 -40.96 19.08 7.05
C PRO A 66 -39.85 19.66 7.94
N PRO A 67 -39.73 19.21 9.20
CA PRO A 67 -38.65 19.68 10.06
C PRO A 67 -37.36 19.55 9.26
N LYS A 68 -36.59 20.65 9.15
CA LYS A 68 -35.23 20.60 8.61
C LYS A 68 -34.57 19.45 9.33
N ALA A 69 -34.36 18.33 8.62
CA ALA A 69 -33.62 17.22 9.17
C ALA A 69 -32.31 17.83 9.68
N GLU A 70 -31.96 17.53 10.92
CA GLU A 70 -30.70 17.90 11.59
C GLU A 70 -29.49 17.22 10.91
N SER A 71 -29.47 17.19 9.58
CA SER A 71 -28.42 16.63 8.73
C SER A 71 -27.33 17.65 8.38
N GLU A 72 -27.45 18.92 8.81
CA GLU A 72 -26.44 19.95 8.51
C GLU A 72 -25.28 20.02 9.53
N THR A 73 -25.34 19.33 10.68
CA THR A 73 -24.24 19.33 11.67
C THR A 73 -23.13 18.31 11.36
N LEU A 74 -23.34 17.34 10.47
CA LEU A 74 -22.34 16.30 10.18
C LEU A 74 -21.35 16.64 9.04
N GLU A 75 -21.63 17.65 8.21
CA GLU A 75 -20.73 17.98 7.09
C GLU A 75 -19.58 18.95 7.44
N ASN A 76 -19.70 19.67 8.57
CA ASN A 76 -18.74 20.71 8.94
C ASN A 76 -17.48 20.19 9.66
N ASP A 77 -17.41 18.90 9.96
CA ASP A 77 -16.37 18.31 10.80
C ASP A 77 -15.22 17.63 10.02
N LYS A 78 -15.13 17.87 8.69
CA LYS A 78 -13.98 17.36 7.91
C LYS A 78 -12.74 18.18 8.28
N PRO A 79 -11.71 17.57 8.90
CA PRO A 79 -10.56 18.31 9.35
C PRO A 79 -9.76 18.83 8.16
N MET A 80 -9.13 19.99 8.36
CA MET A 80 -8.36 20.64 7.31
C MET A 80 -7.15 19.79 6.94
N LEU A 81 -7.04 19.45 5.65
CA LEU A 81 -5.89 18.74 5.08
C LEU A 81 -4.89 19.72 4.48
N CYS A 82 -3.60 19.40 4.62
CA CYS A 82 -2.54 20.17 3.97
C CYS A 82 -2.68 20.10 2.44
N ASP A 83 -2.05 21.03 1.71
CA ASP A 83 -2.25 21.16 0.27
C ASP A 83 -1.83 19.91 -0.51
N ARG A 84 -0.70 19.30 -0.10
CA ARG A 84 -0.25 18.02 -0.63
C ARG A 84 -1.29 16.92 -0.45
N CYS A 85 -1.82 16.77 0.76
CA CYS A 85 -2.83 15.76 1.09
C CYS A 85 -4.10 15.95 0.24
N HIS A 86 -4.54 17.20 0.10
CA HIS A 86 -5.65 17.56 -0.75
C HIS A 86 -5.39 17.21 -2.23
N ASN A 87 -4.23 17.55 -2.78
CA ASN A 87 -3.87 17.25 -4.17
C ASN A 87 -3.71 15.74 -4.41
N LEU A 88 -3.19 14.99 -3.43
CA LEU A 88 -3.09 13.54 -3.49
C LEU A 88 -4.47 12.87 -3.51
N MET A 89 -5.40 13.35 -2.69
CA MET A 89 -6.77 12.81 -2.61
C MET A 89 -7.58 13.12 -3.86
N TYR A 90 -7.62 14.39 -4.27
CA TYR A 90 -8.56 14.85 -5.30
C TYR A 90 -7.97 14.92 -6.70
N GLN A 91 -6.66 15.10 -6.82
CA GLN A 91 -5.99 15.26 -8.12
C GLN A 91 -5.03 14.12 -8.45
N SER A 92 -4.78 13.19 -7.51
CA SER A 92 -3.75 12.16 -7.63
C SER A 92 -2.40 12.75 -8.06
N LYS A 93 -2.06 13.94 -7.54
CA LYS A 93 -0.81 14.66 -7.82
C LYS A 93 -0.06 14.92 -6.53
N GLY A 94 1.24 14.63 -6.53
CA GLY A 94 2.10 14.92 -5.39
C GLY A 94 3.56 14.61 -5.66
N LYS A 95 4.45 15.33 -4.97
CA LYS A 95 5.88 15.03 -4.91
C LYS A 95 6.07 13.89 -3.90
N SER A 96 6.92 12.92 -4.26
CA SER A 96 7.36 11.87 -3.34
C SER A 96 8.12 12.53 -2.18
N ILE A 97 7.86 12.10 -0.96
CA ILE A 97 8.54 12.61 0.23
C ILE A 97 9.84 11.82 0.40
N LEU A 98 10.81 12.42 1.10
CA LEU A 98 11.94 11.68 1.66
C LEU A 98 11.44 10.54 2.54
N HIS A 99 12.03 9.37 2.34
CA HIS A 99 11.70 8.17 3.08
C HIS A 99 12.70 7.99 4.23
N PRO A 100 12.24 7.58 5.43
CA PRO A 100 13.14 7.40 6.56
C PRO A 100 14.09 6.22 6.34
N SER A 101 15.24 6.26 7.02
CA SER A 101 16.11 5.11 7.15
C SER A 101 15.53 4.10 8.14
N MET A 102 16.05 2.86 8.12
CA MET A 102 15.71 1.86 9.12
C MET A 102 16.09 2.28 10.54
N GLU A 103 17.18 3.03 10.68
CA GLU A 103 17.68 3.54 11.97
C GLU A 103 16.69 4.55 12.55
N SER A 104 16.21 5.50 11.74
CA SER A 104 15.18 6.44 12.20
C SER A 104 13.90 5.72 12.65
N ILE A 105 13.52 4.62 11.98
CA ILE A 105 12.36 3.82 12.41
C ILE A 105 12.64 3.11 13.75
N ARG A 106 13.87 2.61 13.97
CA ARG A 106 14.26 2.02 15.26
C ARG A 106 14.12 3.05 16.37
N ASP A 107 14.68 4.24 16.20
CA ASP A 107 14.65 5.30 17.21
C ASP A 107 13.21 5.73 17.55
N ILE A 108 12.34 5.79 16.53
CA ILE A 108 10.90 6.06 16.68
C ILE A 108 10.20 4.96 17.50
N ILE A 109 10.55 3.68 17.31
CA ILE A 109 9.95 2.58 18.06
C ILE A 109 10.50 2.52 19.49
N GLU A 110 11.77 2.87 19.69
CA GLU A 110 12.40 2.90 21.02
C GLU A 110 11.85 4.02 21.91
N SER A 111 11.44 5.15 21.33
CA SER A 111 10.75 6.24 22.03
C SER A 111 9.30 5.93 22.43
N SER A 112 8.79 4.74 22.09
CA SER A 112 7.46 4.27 22.51
C SER A 112 7.25 4.30 24.02
N PRO A 113 6.15 4.89 24.53
CA PRO A 113 5.79 4.82 25.94
C PRO A 113 5.25 3.44 26.36
N HIS A 114 4.89 2.57 25.40
CA HIS A 114 4.26 1.29 25.68
C HIS A 114 5.27 0.17 25.94
N ARG A 115 5.00 -0.66 26.97
CA ARG A 115 5.78 -1.88 27.25
C ARG A 115 5.52 -3.00 26.25
N ASP A 116 4.27 -3.14 25.83
CA ASP A 116 3.83 -4.10 24.82
C ASP A 116 3.79 -3.44 23.44
N ASN A 117 4.69 -3.87 22.57
CA ASN A 117 4.80 -3.40 21.19
C ASN A 117 4.51 -4.57 20.24
N HIS A 118 3.83 -4.28 19.14
CA HIS A 118 3.57 -5.25 18.09
C HIS A 118 3.86 -4.64 16.73
N ILE A 119 4.67 -5.32 15.91
CA ILE A 119 5.05 -4.82 14.58
C ILE A 119 4.31 -5.61 13.51
N TYR A 120 3.45 -4.92 12.78
CA TYR A 120 2.77 -5.43 11.59
C TYR A 120 3.64 -5.09 10.37
N HIS A 121 4.41 -6.08 9.91
CA HIS A 121 5.20 -5.96 8.69
C HIS A 121 4.30 -6.20 7.49
N VAL A 122 3.98 -5.13 6.78
CA VAL A 122 3.11 -5.13 5.60
C VAL A 122 3.91 -5.42 4.35
N ILE A 123 3.51 -6.47 3.65
CA ILE A 123 4.12 -6.97 2.41
C ILE A 123 3.04 -6.97 1.35
N ASP A 124 3.41 -6.69 0.12
CA ASP A 124 2.50 -6.54 -1.00
C ASP A 124 2.41 -7.83 -1.83
N ALA A 125 1.21 -8.33 -2.10
CA ALA A 125 1.02 -9.54 -2.90
C ALA A 125 1.43 -9.38 -4.37
N ALA A 126 1.37 -8.15 -4.93
CA ALA A 126 1.64 -7.91 -6.34
C ALA A 126 3.10 -8.19 -6.72
N ASP A 127 4.03 -8.02 -5.79
CA ASP A 127 5.46 -8.24 -5.99
C ASP A 127 6.08 -9.12 -4.89
N PHE A 128 5.26 -9.96 -4.24
CA PHE A 128 5.72 -10.86 -3.19
C PHE A 128 6.80 -11.83 -3.71
N PRO A 129 7.95 -11.99 -3.03
CA PRO A 129 8.34 -11.46 -1.72
C PRO A 129 9.22 -10.18 -1.77
N MET A 130 9.37 -9.49 -2.91
CA MET A 130 10.30 -8.36 -3.08
C MET A 130 10.00 -7.17 -2.16
N SER A 131 8.75 -7.00 -1.72
CA SER A 131 8.37 -5.96 -0.76
C SER A 131 8.78 -6.27 0.69
N LEU A 132 9.31 -7.47 0.97
CA LEU A 132 9.85 -7.85 2.28
C LEU A 132 11.08 -7.00 2.66
N ILE A 133 11.14 -6.60 3.92
CA ILE A 133 12.34 -6.05 4.57
C ILE A 133 13.08 -7.20 5.28
N PRO A 134 14.12 -7.81 4.69
CA PRO A 134 14.72 -9.05 5.19
C PRO A 134 15.40 -8.89 6.55
N ASN A 135 16.02 -7.74 6.80
CA ASN A 135 16.76 -7.46 8.05
C ASN A 135 15.89 -6.79 9.11
N LEU A 136 14.57 -6.72 8.95
CA LEU A 136 13.68 -5.98 9.86
C LEU A 136 13.90 -6.34 11.33
N ILE A 137 14.01 -7.64 11.63
CA ILE A 137 14.17 -8.15 12.99
C ILE A 137 15.50 -7.71 13.60
N SER A 138 16.59 -7.82 12.84
CA SER A 138 17.92 -7.40 13.28
C SER A 138 18.10 -5.88 13.30
N SER A 139 17.42 -5.16 12.41
CA SER A 139 17.52 -3.71 12.28
C SER A 139 16.66 -2.95 13.29
N LEU A 140 15.72 -3.63 13.96
CA LEU A 140 14.86 -3.07 15.00
C LEU A 140 15.12 -3.72 16.38
N ASP A 141 16.22 -4.48 16.52
CA ASP A 141 16.59 -5.26 17.72
C ASP A 141 15.44 -6.07 18.33
N LEU A 142 14.65 -6.69 17.46
CA LEU A 142 13.45 -7.38 17.87
C LEU A 142 13.75 -8.78 18.41
N PRO A 143 12.90 -9.29 19.31
CA PRO A 143 13.02 -10.64 19.78
C PRO A 143 12.93 -11.65 18.64
N ARG A 144 13.69 -12.74 18.76
CA ARG A 144 13.76 -13.78 17.73
C ARG A 144 12.37 -14.40 17.52
N LEU A 145 12.01 -14.56 16.25
CA LEU A 145 10.77 -15.22 15.88
C LEU A 145 10.74 -16.68 16.35
N ARG A 146 9.52 -17.16 16.64
CA ARG A 146 9.30 -18.53 17.07
C ARG A 146 9.75 -19.53 16.01
N THR A 147 10.65 -20.43 16.39
CA THR A 147 11.13 -21.50 15.53
C THR A 147 10.16 -22.69 15.52
N GLN A 148 10.38 -23.64 14.61
CA GLN A 148 9.63 -24.90 14.55
C GLN A 148 9.90 -25.81 15.76
N ASN A 149 10.98 -25.55 16.52
CA ASN A 149 11.27 -26.31 17.73
C ASN A 149 10.15 -26.12 18.77
N ARG A 150 9.58 -27.22 19.27
CA ARG A 150 8.49 -27.19 20.28
C ARG A 150 8.90 -26.47 21.57
N ARG A 151 10.18 -26.49 21.95
CA ARG A 151 10.75 -25.82 23.13
C ARG A 151 10.93 -24.30 22.95
N SER A 152 10.74 -23.78 21.75
CA SER A 152 10.83 -22.34 21.48
C SER A 152 9.72 -21.59 22.22
N LYS A 153 10.09 -20.53 22.95
CA LYS A 153 9.14 -19.69 23.68
C LYS A 153 8.29 -18.91 22.67
N SER A 154 6.99 -18.80 22.93
CA SER A 154 6.08 -17.96 22.13
C SER A 154 6.26 -16.47 22.39
N ARG A 155 6.82 -16.12 23.55
CA ARG A 155 7.03 -14.74 23.98
C ARG A 155 8.46 -14.60 24.47
N SER A 156 9.11 -13.55 24.01
CA SER A 156 10.46 -13.17 24.39
C SER A 156 10.47 -11.69 24.71
N PHE A 157 11.20 -11.35 25.77
CA PHE A 157 11.35 -10.00 26.26
C PHE A 157 12.76 -9.53 25.97
N ILE A 158 12.89 -8.27 25.56
CA ILE A 158 14.17 -7.58 25.38
C ILE A 158 14.06 -6.27 26.17
N HIS A 159 15.03 -6.01 27.04
CA HIS A 159 15.04 -4.82 27.92
C HIS A 159 13.73 -4.57 28.69
N GLY A 160 13.07 -5.65 29.15
CA GLY A 160 11.79 -5.57 29.87
C GLY A 160 10.57 -5.20 29.01
N ARG A 161 10.75 -4.97 27.71
CA ARG A 161 9.70 -4.72 26.72
C ARG A 161 9.38 -5.99 25.94
N LYS A 162 8.13 -6.10 25.51
CA LYS A 162 7.66 -7.19 24.65
C LYS A 162 7.49 -6.67 23.24
N ALA A 163 8.11 -7.33 22.26
CA ALA A 163 7.92 -7.01 20.86
C ALA A 163 7.65 -8.28 20.05
N ASP A 164 6.45 -8.38 19.49
CA ASP A 164 6.04 -9.47 18.61
C ASP A 164 5.91 -8.93 17.17
N VAL A 165 6.26 -9.73 16.16
CA VAL A 165 6.10 -9.36 14.73
C VAL A 165 5.01 -10.22 14.10
N SER A 166 4.17 -9.64 13.25
CA SER A 166 3.28 -10.37 12.33
C SER A 166 3.53 -9.91 10.89
N PHE A 167 3.52 -10.85 9.94
CA PHE A 167 3.66 -10.54 8.52
C PHE A 167 2.27 -10.50 7.88
N ILE A 168 1.92 -9.37 7.27
CA ILE A 168 0.62 -9.16 6.65
C ILE A 168 0.83 -8.98 5.14
N ILE A 169 0.39 -9.95 4.35
CA ILE A 169 0.41 -9.90 2.89
C ILE A 169 -0.88 -9.21 2.41
N THR A 170 -0.79 -7.96 2.00
CA THR A 170 -1.90 -7.13 1.52
C THR A 170 -2.19 -7.37 0.05
N ARG A 171 -3.34 -6.85 -0.42
CA ARG A 171 -3.81 -6.99 -1.81
C ARG A 171 -3.86 -8.45 -2.27
N SER A 172 -4.18 -9.35 -1.35
CA SER A 172 -4.23 -10.81 -1.62
C SER A 172 -5.28 -11.19 -2.67
N ASP A 173 -6.25 -10.31 -2.95
CA ASP A 173 -7.21 -10.41 -4.04
C ASP A 173 -6.60 -10.36 -5.45
N LEU A 174 -5.35 -9.91 -5.57
CA LEU A 174 -4.59 -9.96 -6.83
C LEU A 174 -4.12 -11.38 -7.16
N LEU A 175 -3.89 -12.23 -6.15
CA LEU A 175 -3.37 -13.58 -6.33
C LEU A 175 -4.44 -14.53 -6.90
N ALA A 176 -5.64 -14.51 -6.30
CA ALA A 176 -6.73 -15.40 -6.67
C ALA A 176 -8.10 -14.70 -6.56
N PRO A 177 -9.12 -15.18 -7.30
CA PRO A 177 -10.40 -14.48 -7.39
C PRO A 177 -11.26 -14.71 -6.14
N LYS A 178 -11.02 -15.82 -5.43
CA LYS A 178 -11.76 -16.25 -4.26
C LYS A 178 -10.82 -16.34 -3.07
N LYS A 179 -11.37 -16.11 -1.89
CA LYS A 179 -10.68 -16.16 -0.60
C LYS A 179 -10.05 -17.54 -0.36
N GLU A 180 -10.80 -18.60 -0.67
CA GLU A 180 -10.41 -20.00 -0.43
C GLU A 180 -9.22 -20.42 -1.31
N ASP A 181 -9.11 -19.85 -2.52
CA ASP A 181 -7.99 -20.14 -3.42
C ASP A 181 -6.70 -19.50 -2.91
N VAL A 182 -6.76 -18.34 -2.26
CA VAL A 182 -5.60 -17.76 -1.57
C VAL A 182 -5.23 -18.56 -0.34
N ASP A 183 -6.21 -19.05 0.44
CA ASP A 183 -5.93 -19.93 1.60
C ASP A 183 -5.14 -21.18 1.18
N ARG A 184 -5.43 -21.74 -0.01
CA ARG A 184 -4.66 -22.87 -0.59
C ARG A 184 -3.22 -22.50 -0.94
N LEU A 185 -2.92 -21.22 -1.21
CA LEU A 185 -1.58 -20.73 -1.51
C LEU A 185 -0.75 -20.47 -0.24
N MET A 186 -1.36 -20.42 0.96
CA MET A 186 -0.67 -20.12 2.21
C MET A 186 0.58 -20.98 2.48
N PRO A 187 0.58 -22.32 2.27
CA PRO A 187 1.79 -23.12 2.46
C PRO A 187 2.93 -22.70 1.54
N TYR A 188 2.62 -22.38 0.27
CA TYR A 188 3.58 -21.89 -0.72
C TYR A 188 4.11 -20.49 -0.33
N LEU A 189 3.23 -19.56 0.05
CA LEU A 189 3.62 -18.22 0.48
C LEU A 189 4.54 -18.27 1.71
N GLN A 190 4.26 -19.17 2.66
CA GLN A 190 5.13 -19.38 3.82
C GLN A 190 6.50 -19.93 3.42
N GLU A 191 6.57 -20.86 2.47
CA GLU A 191 7.84 -21.41 1.98
C GLU A 191 8.69 -20.34 1.28
N VAL A 192 8.08 -19.59 0.35
CA VAL A 192 8.72 -18.45 -0.32
C VAL A 192 9.20 -17.41 0.70
N LEU A 193 8.43 -17.15 1.75
CA LEU A 193 8.85 -16.24 2.82
C LEU A 193 10.03 -16.78 3.64
N ARG A 194 10.08 -18.10 3.93
CA ARG A 194 11.24 -18.71 4.60
C ARG A 194 12.51 -18.53 3.78
N ASP A 195 12.41 -18.76 2.47
CA ASP A 195 13.54 -18.62 1.55
C ASP A 195 13.99 -17.16 1.44
N ALA A 196 13.04 -16.21 1.35
CA ALA A 196 13.33 -14.78 1.28
C ALA A 196 13.96 -14.22 2.57
N LEU A 197 13.62 -14.77 3.74
CA LEU A 197 14.25 -14.45 5.03
C LEU A 197 15.65 -15.10 5.19
N GLY A 198 16.07 -15.94 4.24
CA GLY A 198 17.40 -16.51 4.19
C GLY A 198 17.74 -17.43 5.38
N ARG A 199 18.98 -17.37 5.86
CA ARG A 199 19.48 -18.25 6.94
C ARG A 199 18.68 -18.12 8.23
N SER A 200 18.22 -16.91 8.55
CA SER A 200 17.39 -16.61 9.72
C SER A 200 15.97 -17.17 9.60
N GLY A 201 15.49 -17.38 8.36
CA GLY A 201 14.14 -17.82 8.02
C GLY A 201 13.91 -19.34 8.04
N LYS A 202 14.93 -20.14 7.74
CA LYS A 202 14.79 -21.59 7.47
C LYS A 202 14.01 -22.38 8.54
N ASN A 203 14.27 -22.08 9.82
CA ASN A 203 13.68 -22.80 10.94
C ASN A 203 12.47 -22.09 11.56
N LEU A 204 11.95 -21.04 10.93
CA LEU A 204 10.81 -20.28 11.45
C LEU A 204 9.49 -21.03 11.20
N ARG A 205 8.60 -20.96 12.19
CA ARG A 205 7.26 -21.55 12.07
C ARG A 205 6.36 -20.72 11.15
N LEU A 206 6.53 -19.39 11.15
CA LEU A 206 5.74 -18.43 10.37
C LEU A 206 4.21 -18.55 10.58
N GLY A 207 3.77 -18.93 11.78
CA GLY A 207 2.35 -18.98 12.16
C GLY A 207 1.70 -17.60 12.34
N ASN A 208 2.48 -16.54 12.20
CA ASN A 208 2.14 -15.13 12.31
C ASN A 208 1.99 -14.46 10.92
N VAL A 209 1.95 -15.24 9.84
CA VAL A 209 1.72 -14.76 8.47
C VAL A 209 0.23 -14.78 8.17
N ARG A 210 -0.32 -13.68 7.64
CA ARG A 210 -1.72 -13.57 7.21
C ARG A 210 -1.82 -12.92 5.85
N CYS A 211 -2.71 -13.44 5.01
CA CYS A 211 -3.18 -12.75 3.81
C CYS A 211 -4.36 -11.84 4.17
N VAL A 212 -4.41 -10.65 3.57
CA VAL A 212 -5.50 -9.68 3.75
C VAL A 212 -5.82 -8.97 2.44
N SER A 213 -7.08 -8.58 2.27
CA SER A 213 -7.50 -7.64 1.23
C SER A 213 -8.33 -6.54 1.86
N ALA A 214 -7.81 -5.30 1.84
CA ALA A 214 -8.53 -4.13 2.31
C ALA A 214 -9.74 -3.83 1.40
N GLN A 215 -9.59 -4.00 0.08
CA GLN A 215 -10.65 -3.74 -0.90
C GLN A 215 -11.82 -4.73 -0.79
N ARG A 216 -11.52 -6.02 -0.57
CA ARG A 216 -12.55 -7.08 -0.45
C ARG A 216 -12.97 -7.37 1.01
N GLY A 217 -12.33 -6.74 1.99
CA GLY A 217 -12.54 -7.03 3.42
C GLY A 217 -12.12 -8.44 3.85
N TRP A 218 -11.22 -9.10 3.11
CA TRP A 218 -10.81 -10.47 3.42
C TRP A 218 -9.85 -10.52 4.60
N TRP A 219 -10.19 -11.34 5.60
CA TRP A 219 -9.48 -11.54 6.89
C TRP A 219 -9.25 -10.27 7.73
N THR A 220 -9.67 -9.09 7.26
CA THR A 220 -9.55 -7.83 8.01
C THR A 220 -10.30 -7.82 9.35
N PRO A 221 -11.48 -8.47 9.52
CA PRO A 221 -12.12 -8.54 10.83
C PRO A 221 -11.30 -9.31 11.87
N GLN A 222 -10.59 -10.36 11.44
CA GLN A 222 -9.73 -11.17 12.32
C GLN A 222 -8.53 -10.34 12.80
N VAL A 223 -7.91 -9.58 11.90
CA VAL A 223 -6.80 -8.67 12.24
C VAL A 223 -7.29 -7.57 13.19
N LYS A 224 -8.47 -6.99 12.96
CA LYS A 224 -9.11 -6.01 13.84
C LYS A 224 -9.33 -6.56 15.26
N GLU A 225 -9.80 -7.79 15.37
CA GLU A 225 -9.95 -8.46 16.67
C GLU A 225 -8.62 -8.74 17.37
N GLU A 226 -7.58 -9.11 16.61
CA GLU A 226 -6.25 -9.37 17.17
C GLU A 226 -5.60 -8.09 17.70
N ILE A 227 -5.70 -6.98 16.95
CA ILE A 227 -5.26 -5.66 17.41
C ILE A 227 -5.97 -5.32 18.72
N TRP A 228 -7.30 -5.43 18.75
CA TRP A 228 -8.08 -5.13 19.95
C TRP A 228 -7.74 -6.03 21.14
N LYS A 229 -7.54 -7.33 20.93
CA LYS A 229 -7.22 -8.29 22.02
C LYS A 229 -5.82 -8.08 22.59
N ARG A 230 -4.86 -7.65 21.76
CA ARG A 230 -3.47 -7.44 22.17
C ARG A 230 -3.31 -6.18 23.01
N GLY A 231 -3.93 -5.07 22.62
CA GLY A 231 -3.65 -3.76 23.22
C GLY A 231 -2.19 -3.32 23.02
N GLY A 232 -1.77 -2.26 23.71
CA GLY A 232 -0.43 -1.67 23.56
C GLY A 232 -0.22 -0.96 22.21
N ALA A 233 1.05 -0.74 21.84
CA ALA A 233 1.42 -0.04 20.60
C ALA A 233 1.52 -1.01 19.42
N GLY A 234 0.67 -0.81 18.40
CA GLY A 234 0.73 -1.51 17.13
C GLY A 234 1.41 -0.67 16.05
N TRP A 235 2.58 -1.08 15.58
CA TRP A 235 3.39 -0.38 14.58
C TRP A 235 3.16 -0.99 13.19
N VAL A 236 2.70 -0.19 12.23
CA VAL A 236 2.53 -0.63 10.84
C VAL A 236 3.78 -0.23 10.04
N VAL A 237 4.59 -1.21 9.66
CA VAL A 237 5.88 -1.02 8.96
C VAL A 237 5.85 -1.72 7.61
N GLY A 238 6.37 -1.07 6.58
CA GLY A 238 6.54 -1.69 5.25
C GLY A 238 7.16 -0.73 4.26
N LYS A 239 7.49 -1.24 3.07
CA LYS A 239 7.93 -0.38 1.96
C LYS A 239 6.80 0.54 1.48
N VAL A 240 7.10 1.55 0.69
CA VAL A 240 6.09 2.40 0.04
C VAL A 240 5.14 1.55 -0.83
N ASN A 241 3.91 2.03 -1.04
CA ASN A 241 2.90 1.38 -1.91
C ASN A 241 2.52 -0.06 -1.54
N VAL A 242 2.87 -0.59 -0.37
CA VAL A 242 2.42 -1.92 0.09
C VAL A 242 0.97 -1.93 0.61
N GLY A 243 0.25 -0.81 0.54
CA GLY A 243 -1.12 -0.73 1.07
C GLY A 243 -1.21 -0.60 2.60
N LYS A 244 -0.16 -0.10 3.26
CA LYS A 244 -0.11 0.17 4.71
C LYS A 244 -1.25 1.08 5.20
N SER A 245 -1.48 2.24 4.57
CA SER A 245 -2.56 3.16 4.98
C SER A 245 -3.95 2.55 4.70
N ALA A 246 -4.12 1.79 3.62
CA ALA A 246 -5.37 1.07 3.33
C ALA A 246 -5.67 -0.05 4.35
N LEU A 247 -4.63 -0.79 4.75
CA LEU A 247 -4.74 -1.79 5.82
C LEU A 247 -5.09 -1.11 7.14
N PHE A 248 -4.42 0.00 7.46
CA PHE A 248 -4.63 0.75 8.69
C PHE A 248 -6.11 1.15 8.83
N GLU A 249 -6.69 1.74 7.79
CA GLU A 249 -8.08 2.21 7.79
C GLU A 249 -9.09 1.07 8.10
N VAL A 250 -8.87 -0.11 7.53
CA VAL A 250 -9.81 -1.24 7.63
C VAL A 250 -9.56 -2.08 8.88
N ALA A 251 -8.30 -2.20 9.32
CA ALA A 251 -7.92 -3.00 10.49
C ALA A 251 -8.12 -2.25 11.82
N TYR A 252 -8.17 -0.92 11.81
CA TYR A 252 -8.35 -0.13 13.03
C TYR A 252 -9.72 -0.42 13.71
N PRO A 253 -9.76 -0.59 15.05
CA PRO A 253 -10.96 -0.93 15.81
C PRO A 253 -11.99 0.21 15.96
N LYS A 254 -12.51 0.77 14.85
CA LYS A 254 -13.52 1.87 14.85
C LYS A 254 -14.78 1.50 15.66
N GLY A 255 -15.34 2.48 16.38
CA GLY A 255 -16.68 2.44 16.98
C GLY A 255 -16.89 1.43 18.11
N ARG A 256 -15.81 0.84 18.66
CA ARG A 256 -15.92 -0.09 19.82
C ARG A 256 -16.01 0.62 21.17
N ASN A 257 -15.72 1.92 21.17
CA ASN A 257 -15.99 2.83 22.26
C ASN A 257 -17.23 3.61 21.81
N MET A 258 -18.38 3.47 22.47
CA MET A 258 -18.72 4.38 23.54
C MET A 258 -19.91 3.90 24.38
N LYS A 259 -19.80 4.12 25.69
CA LYS A 259 -20.92 4.67 26.47
C LYS A 259 -20.92 6.19 26.24
N PRO A 260 -22.08 6.84 26.02
CA PRO A 260 -22.18 8.27 25.69
C PRO A 260 -21.50 9.22 26.69
N ASP A 261 -21.38 8.83 27.97
CA ASP A 261 -20.95 9.74 29.04
C ASP A 261 -19.44 10.05 29.09
N ALA A 262 -18.59 9.26 28.43
CA ALA A 262 -17.12 9.41 28.52
C ALA A 262 -16.53 10.48 27.58
N GLN A 263 -17.22 10.85 26.49
CA GLN A 263 -16.74 11.89 25.56
C GLN A 263 -16.72 13.28 26.20
N ALA A 264 -17.65 13.56 27.11
CA ALA A 264 -17.78 14.87 27.76
C ALA A 264 -16.79 15.08 28.92
N GLN A 265 -16.20 14.01 29.47
CA GLN A 265 -15.21 14.08 30.54
C GLN A 265 -13.78 14.24 29.98
N LEU A 266 -13.42 13.52 28.92
CA LEU A 266 -12.10 13.61 28.28
C LEU A 266 -11.84 14.99 27.64
N ALA A 267 -12.87 15.62 27.05
CA ALA A 267 -12.74 16.96 26.48
C ALA A 267 -12.59 18.08 27.53
N LYS A 268 -12.83 17.79 28.82
CA LYS A 268 -12.69 18.76 29.92
C LYS A 268 -11.36 18.64 30.67
N GLU A 269 -10.68 17.51 30.60
CA GLU A 269 -9.36 17.33 31.22
C GLU A 269 -8.24 17.98 30.38
N ASP A 270 -8.40 18.08 29.05
CA ASP A 270 -7.42 18.70 28.14
C ASP A 270 -7.38 20.25 28.17
N ASP A 271 -8.30 20.94 28.87
CA ASP A 271 -8.29 22.41 29.03
C ASP A 271 -7.42 22.87 30.24
N MET A 272 -6.89 21.92 31.01
CA MET A 272 -5.85 22.16 32.00
C MET A 272 -4.49 21.92 31.34
N GLY A 273 -3.95 22.95 30.68
CA GLY A 273 -2.63 22.91 30.08
C GLY A 273 -1.58 22.40 31.06
N GLU A 274 -1.17 21.15 30.88
CA GLU A 274 0.08 20.66 31.45
C GLU A 274 1.21 21.46 30.80
N GLU A 275 1.92 22.26 31.60
CA GLU A 275 3.22 22.79 31.22
C GLU A 275 4.12 21.60 30.87
N TYR A 276 4.33 21.36 29.58
CA TYR A 276 5.31 20.40 29.11
C TYR A 276 6.70 20.91 29.49
N ASP A 277 7.34 20.24 30.43
CA ASP A 277 8.79 20.38 30.66
C ASP A 277 9.52 20.07 29.35
N ASP A 278 10.16 21.09 28.79
CA ASP A 278 10.90 21.13 27.51
C ASP A 278 12.22 20.32 27.55
N ALA A 279 12.23 19.12 28.15
CA ALA A 279 13.46 18.38 28.45
C ALA A 279 13.64 17.03 27.74
N ASP A 280 12.64 16.49 27.04
CA ASP A 280 12.80 15.29 26.21
C ASP A 280 12.17 15.53 24.83
N ILE A 281 13.01 15.69 23.80
CA ILE A 281 12.60 15.71 22.39
C ILE A 281 12.08 14.31 22.05
N SER A 282 10.82 14.03 22.39
CA SER A 282 10.13 12.81 21.97
C SER A 282 10.06 12.82 20.44
N LEU A 283 10.76 11.87 19.81
CA LEU A 283 10.73 11.67 18.34
C LEU A 283 9.33 11.32 17.82
N LEU A 284 8.41 10.95 18.71
CA LEU A 284 7.02 10.67 18.39
C LEU A 284 6.18 11.95 18.42
N PRO A 285 5.41 12.23 17.35
CA PRO A 285 4.43 13.30 17.38
C PRO A 285 3.35 13.03 18.44
N PRO A 286 2.59 14.08 18.86
CA PRO A 286 1.49 13.91 19.79
C PRO A 286 0.44 12.93 19.23
N ALA A 287 -0.15 12.14 20.11
CA ALA A 287 -1.24 11.24 19.74
C ALA A 287 -2.47 12.04 19.34
N GLN A 288 -3.25 11.55 18.38
CA GLN A 288 -4.55 12.15 18.07
C GLN A 288 -5.50 11.97 19.26
N THR A 289 -6.45 12.89 19.43
CA THR A 289 -7.52 12.76 20.42
C THR A 289 -8.34 11.50 20.14
N GLU A 290 -8.60 10.72 21.20
CA GLU A 290 -9.35 9.48 21.06
C GLU A 290 -10.82 9.79 20.74
N THR A 291 -11.27 9.40 19.55
CA THR A 291 -12.66 9.58 19.10
C THR A 291 -13.19 8.24 18.59
N ALA A 292 -14.52 8.07 18.58
CA ALA A 292 -15.13 6.83 18.08
C ALA A 292 -14.80 6.54 16.61
N TYR A 293 -14.62 7.62 15.83
CA TYR A 293 -14.31 7.61 14.40
C TYR A 293 -13.18 8.63 14.13
N PRO A 294 -11.92 8.27 14.43
CA PRO A 294 -10.81 9.18 14.25
C PRO A 294 -10.51 9.39 12.76
N HIS A 295 -9.85 10.50 12.46
CA HIS A 295 -9.47 10.81 11.09
C HIS A 295 -8.33 9.88 10.64
N MET A 296 -8.57 9.13 9.56
CA MET A 296 -7.64 8.12 9.09
C MET A 296 -6.55 8.73 8.18
N PRO A 297 -5.36 8.11 8.12
CA PRO A 297 -4.33 8.45 7.14
C PRO A 297 -4.87 8.36 5.71
N ILE A 298 -4.35 9.20 4.82
CA ILE A 298 -4.78 9.20 3.41
C ILE A 298 -4.31 7.93 2.69
N VAL A 299 -5.20 7.37 1.89
CA VAL A 299 -4.92 6.26 0.99
C VAL A 299 -4.79 6.80 -0.44
N SER A 300 -3.63 6.58 -1.06
CA SER A 300 -3.37 6.93 -2.46
C SER A 300 -2.46 5.88 -3.10
N SER A 301 -2.52 5.77 -4.43
CA SER A 301 -1.60 4.94 -5.21
C SER A 301 -0.23 5.59 -5.41
N LEU A 302 -0.11 6.90 -5.16
CA LEU A 302 1.17 7.58 -5.18
C LEU A 302 1.96 7.30 -3.89
N PRO A 303 3.29 7.17 -3.98
CA PRO A 303 4.13 6.90 -2.83
C PRO A 303 4.15 8.06 -1.83
N GLY A 304 4.45 7.71 -0.57
CA GLY A 304 4.67 8.68 0.50
C GLY A 304 3.39 9.35 1.00
N THR A 305 2.26 8.64 1.09
CA THR A 305 1.05 9.18 1.73
C THR A 305 1.32 9.64 3.16
N THR A 306 2.07 8.83 3.92
CA THR A 306 2.52 9.08 5.29
C THR A 306 3.90 9.74 5.28
N ALA A 307 3.99 10.97 5.79
CA ALA A 307 5.19 11.79 5.90
C ALA A 307 5.91 11.60 7.25
N SER A 308 5.13 11.53 8.33
CA SER A 308 5.62 11.29 9.69
C SER A 308 4.67 10.32 10.40
N PRO A 309 5.07 9.71 11.53
CA PRO A 309 4.23 8.75 12.25
C PRO A 309 2.85 9.32 12.57
N ILE A 310 1.78 8.56 12.30
CA ILE A 310 0.42 8.93 12.68
C ILE A 310 -0.05 8.00 13.77
N ARG A 311 -0.27 8.54 14.97
CA ARG A 311 -0.66 7.80 16.18
C ARG A 311 -2.16 7.96 16.45
N ILE A 312 -2.89 6.85 16.44
CA ILE A 312 -4.33 6.83 16.68
C ILE A 312 -4.62 5.90 17.87
N PRO A 313 -4.93 6.44 19.07
CA PRO A 313 -5.26 5.65 20.25
C PRO A 313 -6.62 4.94 20.09
N TYR A 314 -6.85 3.88 20.86
CA TYR A 314 -8.13 3.18 20.94
C TYR A 314 -8.35 2.49 22.30
N GLY A 315 -9.62 2.26 22.62
CA GLY A 315 -10.05 1.52 23.79
C GLY A 315 -9.84 2.22 25.13
N ASN A 316 -9.87 3.56 25.19
CA ASN A 316 -9.68 4.38 26.38
C ASN A 316 -8.36 4.04 27.10
N GLY A 317 -7.24 4.24 26.41
CA GLY A 317 -5.91 3.91 26.94
C GLY A 317 -5.52 2.42 26.83
N LYS A 318 -6.33 1.59 26.17
CA LYS A 318 -6.00 0.18 25.91
C LYS A 318 -4.78 0.01 25.00
N GLY A 319 -4.61 0.89 24.03
CA GLY A 319 -3.49 0.86 23.11
C GLY A 319 -3.61 1.91 22.02
N GLU A 320 -2.64 1.92 21.11
CA GLU A 320 -2.62 2.80 19.95
C GLU A 320 -2.16 2.03 18.71
N LEU A 321 -2.63 2.47 17.54
CA LEU A 321 -2.15 2.00 16.25
C LEU A 321 -1.39 3.13 15.57
N ILE A 322 -0.19 2.84 15.10
CA ILE A 322 0.78 3.83 14.61
C ILE A 322 1.13 3.49 13.17
N ASP A 323 0.77 4.37 12.23
CA ASP A 323 1.18 4.26 10.82
C ASP A 323 2.53 4.95 10.64
N LEU A 324 3.56 4.19 10.29
CA LEU A 324 4.89 4.74 10.05
C LEU A 324 5.08 5.13 8.58
N PRO A 325 5.94 6.11 8.27
CA PRO A 325 6.29 6.40 6.89
C PRO A 325 6.88 5.18 6.20
N GLY A 326 6.48 4.96 4.94
CA GLY A 326 6.94 3.80 4.18
C GLY A 326 8.41 3.91 3.78
N ILE A 327 9.12 2.79 3.79
CA ILE A 327 10.53 2.73 3.36
C ILE A 327 10.61 2.75 1.84
N GLN A 328 11.60 3.43 1.29
CA GLN A 328 11.83 3.53 -0.15
C GLN A 328 11.92 2.14 -0.83
N ARG A 329 11.21 1.97 -1.95
CA ARG A 329 11.38 0.84 -2.90
C ARG A 329 12.49 1.15 -3.92
N SER A 330 12.81 0.22 -4.82
CA SER A 330 13.74 0.52 -5.93
C SER A 330 13.32 1.71 -6.79
N SER A 331 14.27 2.20 -7.58
CA SER A 331 14.20 3.46 -8.32
C SER A 331 13.35 3.42 -9.59
N LEU A 332 12.60 2.34 -9.88
CA LEU A 332 11.89 2.19 -11.16
C LEU A 332 11.00 3.41 -11.45
N GLU A 333 10.22 3.87 -10.47
CA GLU A 333 9.35 5.05 -10.59
C GLU A 333 10.10 6.33 -11.02
N THR A 334 11.35 6.50 -10.58
CA THR A 334 12.18 7.67 -10.95
C THR A 334 12.58 7.66 -12.43
N HIS A 335 12.48 6.50 -13.08
CA HIS A 335 12.77 6.31 -14.50
C HIS A 335 11.53 6.39 -15.38
N ILE A 336 10.34 6.50 -14.79
CA ILE A 336 9.05 6.62 -15.47
C ILE A 336 8.62 8.09 -15.50
N LYS A 337 8.05 8.51 -16.64
CA LYS A 337 7.48 9.86 -16.78
C LYS A 337 6.37 10.08 -15.73
N PRO A 338 6.29 11.27 -15.09
CA PRO A 338 5.33 11.52 -14.00
C PRO A 338 3.88 11.12 -14.28
N GLU A 339 3.41 11.35 -15.50
CA GLU A 339 2.07 11.03 -15.99
C GLU A 339 1.75 9.52 -15.99
N TYR A 340 2.75 8.65 -16.16
CA TYR A 340 2.58 7.20 -16.20
C TYR A 340 2.86 6.50 -14.86
N ARG A 341 3.29 7.20 -13.80
CA ARG A 341 3.63 6.56 -12.52
C ARG A 341 2.46 5.80 -11.90
N SER A 342 1.24 6.31 -12.05
CA SER A 342 0.03 5.65 -11.57
C SER A 342 -0.27 4.33 -12.30
N SER A 343 0.23 4.15 -13.53
CA SER A 343 0.07 2.93 -14.33
C SER A 343 0.95 1.77 -13.86
N LEU A 344 1.98 2.03 -13.03
CA LEU A 344 2.80 0.98 -12.42
C LEU A 344 2.02 0.18 -11.38
N VAL A 345 1.02 0.78 -10.75
CA VAL A 345 0.32 0.17 -9.61
C VAL A 345 -0.81 -0.73 -10.12
N MET A 346 -0.70 -2.04 -9.83
CA MET A 346 -1.78 -2.98 -10.08
C MET A 346 -2.99 -2.70 -9.18
N LYS A 347 -4.04 -2.10 -9.73
CA LYS A 347 -5.27 -1.72 -8.98
C LYS A 347 -6.26 -2.87 -8.82
N SER A 348 -6.25 -3.81 -9.76
CA SER A 348 -7.13 -4.97 -9.79
C SER A 348 -6.39 -6.15 -10.39
N ARG A 349 -6.88 -7.36 -10.13
CA ARG A 349 -6.32 -8.58 -10.69
C ARG A 349 -6.31 -8.52 -12.22
N VAL A 350 -5.14 -8.76 -12.80
CA VAL A 350 -4.94 -8.83 -14.25
C VAL A 350 -5.25 -10.23 -14.74
N VAL A 351 -6.02 -10.35 -15.81
CA VAL A 351 -6.16 -11.59 -16.58
C VAL A 351 -5.13 -11.50 -17.72
N PRO A 352 -4.06 -12.29 -17.70
CA PRO A 352 -2.99 -12.15 -18.67
C PRO A 352 -3.40 -12.73 -20.03
N GLU A 353 -2.96 -12.09 -21.09
CA GLU A 353 -2.95 -12.67 -22.43
C GLU A 353 -1.71 -13.54 -22.63
N GLN A 354 -1.82 -14.59 -23.44
CA GLN A 354 -0.69 -15.46 -23.75
C GLN A 354 0.13 -14.90 -24.91
N PHE A 355 1.42 -14.67 -24.69
CA PHE A 355 2.38 -14.30 -25.73
C PHE A 355 3.29 -15.47 -26.07
N THR A 356 3.40 -15.77 -27.35
CA THR A 356 4.32 -16.81 -27.85
C THR A 356 5.61 -16.14 -28.34
N LEU A 357 6.72 -16.48 -27.70
CA LEU A 357 8.04 -15.95 -27.99
C LEU A 357 8.96 -17.06 -28.51
N ARG A 358 9.71 -16.75 -29.56
CA ARG A 358 10.80 -17.56 -30.11
C ARG A 358 12.07 -16.70 -30.12
N ALA A 359 13.23 -17.32 -30.31
CA ALA A 359 14.46 -16.57 -30.55
C ALA A 359 14.26 -15.51 -31.66
N GLY A 360 14.74 -14.30 -31.44
CA GLY A 360 14.53 -13.14 -32.33
C GLY A 360 13.26 -12.32 -32.06
N ARG A 361 12.40 -12.72 -31.11
CA ARG A 361 11.26 -11.91 -30.63
C ARG A 361 11.31 -11.68 -29.14
N SER A 362 11.01 -10.44 -28.74
CA SER A 362 10.99 -9.98 -27.36
C SER A 362 9.59 -9.54 -26.93
N LEU A 363 9.28 -9.76 -25.65
CA LEU A 363 8.14 -9.14 -24.98
C LEU A 363 8.57 -7.81 -24.36
N LEU A 364 7.87 -6.73 -24.69
CA LEU A 364 7.99 -5.42 -24.08
C LEU A 364 6.82 -5.17 -23.13
N LEU A 365 7.08 -4.54 -21.99
CA LEU A 365 6.08 -4.05 -21.05
C LEU A 365 6.25 -2.54 -20.90
N GLY A 366 5.23 -1.77 -21.28
CA GLY A 366 5.25 -0.30 -21.25
C GLY A 366 6.36 0.34 -22.10
N GLY A 367 6.97 -0.44 -23.01
CA GLY A 367 8.14 -0.02 -23.79
C GLY A 367 9.43 0.14 -22.98
N ILE A 368 9.46 -0.13 -21.66
CA ILE A 368 10.65 0.06 -20.82
C ILE A 368 11.29 -1.25 -20.35
N ILE A 369 10.50 -2.28 -20.06
CA ILE A 369 11.00 -3.60 -19.66
C ILE A 369 10.94 -4.53 -20.86
N ARG A 370 12.05 -5.23 -21.15
CA ARG A 370 12.18 -6.17 -22.26
C ARG A 370 12.58 -7.54 -21.76
N ILE A 371 11.85 -8.57 -22.17
CA ILE A 371 12.12 -9.98 -21.89
C ILE A 371 12.38 -10.68 -23.23
N THR A 372 13.58 -11.25 -23.37
CA THR A 372 14.04 -11.87 -24.61
C THR A 372 14.46 -13.31 -24.35
N PRO A 373 13.89 -14.30 -25.07
CA PRO A 373 14.39 -15.66 -25.09
C PRO A 373 15.86 -15.71 -25.54
N LYS A 374 16.67 -16.51 -24.84
CA LYS A 374 18.10 -16.70 -25.15
C LYS A 374 18.43 -18.05 -25.76
N THR A 375 17.53 -19.02 -25.67
CA THR A 375 17.73 -20.38 -26.18
C THR A 375 17.00 -20.52 -27.51
N ASP A 376 17.72 -20.97 -28.53
CA ASP A 376 17.16 -21.27 -29.83
C ASP A 376 16.31 -22.56 -29.79
N ASP A 377 15.51 -22.79 -30.82
CA ASP A 377 14.66 -23.99 -31.01
C ASP A 377 13.58 -24.27 -29.93
N LEU A 378 13.41 -23.36 -28.96
CA LEU A 378 12.37 -23.44 -27.95
C LEU A 378 11.27 -22.39 -28.15
N VAL A 379 10.06 -22.73 -27.72
CA VAL A 379 8.91 -21.83 -27.71
C VAL A 379 8.57 -21.46 -26.27
N PHE A 380 8.67 -20.18 -25.97
CA PHE A 380 8.40 -19.62 -24.65
C PHE A 380 7.00 -19.02 -24.64
N LEU A 381 6.21 -19.38 -23.64
CA LEU A 381 4.88 -18.84 -23.40
C LEU A 381 4.96 -17.88 -22.23
N ALA A 382 4.72 -16.60 -22.48
CA ALA A 382 4.75 -15.55 -21.46
C ALA A 382 3.34 -15.06 -21.12
N TYR A 383 3.06 -14.91 -19.83
CA TYR A 383 1.80 -14.45 -19.26
C TYR A 383 2.09 -13.25 -18.34
N PRO A 384 1.96 -12.01 -18.82
CA PRO A 384 2.25 -10.82 -18.05
C PRO A 384 1.11 -10.49 -17.09
N PHE A 385 1.31 -10.74 -15.81
CA PHE A 385 0.45 -10.27 -14.72
C PHE A 385 0.92 -8.89 -14.28
N THR A 386 0.82 -7.91 -15.16
CA THR A 386 1.25 -6.53 -14.93
C THR A 386 0.23 -5.54 -15.45
N PRO A 387 0.07 -4.36 -14.83
CA PRO A 387 -0.79 -3.30 -15.36
C PRO A 387 -0.22 -2.61 -16.61
N LEU A 388 1.05 -2.88 -16.93
CA LEU A 388 1.72 -2.33 -18.11
C LEU A 388 1.24 -3.01 -19.39
N THR A 389 1.03 -2.22 -20.45
CA THR A 389 0.66 -2.74 -21.77
C THR A 389 1.75 -3.65 -22.33
N PRO A 390 1.44 -4.93 -22.61
CA PRO A 390 2.37 -5.86 -23.21
C PRO A 390 2.42 -5.70 -24.75
N HIS A 391 3.60 -5.87 -25.33
CA HIS A 391 3.79 -5.84 -26.79
C HIS A 391 4.89 -6.80 -27.23
N ALA A 392 4.59 -7.73 -28.14
CA ALA A 392 5.58 -8.67 -28.67
C ALA A 392 6.12 -8.22 -30.03
N ALA A 393 7.39 -7.84 -30.08
CA ALA A 393 8.06 -7.33 -31.29
C ALA A 393 9.27 -8.18 -31.67
N ARG A 394 9.80 -7.97 -32.88
CA ARG A 394 11.15 -8.43 -33.25
C ARG A 394 12.19 -7.71 -32.38
N ASP A 395 13.32 -8.36 -32.13
CA ASP A 395 14.33 -7.84 -31.20
C ASP A 395 14.89 -6.47 -31.59
N ASP A 396 15.16 -6.25 -32.87
CA ASP A 396 15.58 -4.96 -33.45
C ASP A 396 14.57 -3.83 -33.13
N LYS A 397 13.29 -4.07 -33.41
CA LYS A 397 12.21 -3.13 -33.12
C LYS A 397 12.00 -2.94 -31.62
N ALA A 398 12.15 -4.02 -30.84
CA ALA A 398 11.98 -3.95 -29.39
C ALA A 398 13.06 -3.07 -28.75
N ILE A 399 14.30 -3.17 -29.22
CA ILE A 399 15.40 -2.29 -28.83
C ILE A 399 15.08 -0.85 -29.24
N ALA A 400 14.62 -0.63 -30.47
CA ALA A 400 14.28 0.70 -30.98
C ALA A 400 13.17 1.40 -30.16
N ILE A 401 12.12 0.67 -29.77
CA ILE A 401 11.06 1.18 -28.89
C ILE A 401 11.64 1.53 -27.50
N GLN A 402 12.52 0.67 -26.99
CA GLN A 402 13.07 0.78 -25.64
C GLN A 402 14.07 1.93 -25.49
N THR A 403 14.93 2.14 -26.47
CA THR A 403 15.97 3.20 -26.46
C THR A 403 15.51 4.48 -27.17
N GLY A 404 14.47 4.40 -28.01
CA GLY A 404 14.02 5.49 -28.87
C GLY A 404 14.77 5.61 -30.20
N PHE A 405 15.76 4.74 -30.46
CA PHE A 405 16.59 4.77 -31.66
C PHE A 405 16.75 3.38 -32.27
N SER A 406 16.58 3.28 -33.58
CA SER A 406 16.88 2.05 -34.34
C SER A 406 18.39 1.78 -34.38
N GLU A 407 18.79 0.59 -34.86
CA GLU A 407 20.20 0.23 -35.05
C GLU A 407 20.95 1.25 -35.93
N ASP A 408 20.28 1.78 -36.96
CA ASP A 408 20.82 2.82 -37.86
C ASP A 408 20.84 4.23 -37.22
N ARG A 409 20.61 4.35 -35.91
CA ARG A 409 20.51 5.61 -35.15
C ARG A 409 19.39 6.55 -35.60
N THR A 410 18.45 6.07 -36.40
CA THR A 410 17.24 6.81 -36.76
C THR A 410 16.27 6.82 -35.58
N PRO A 411 15.56 7.94 -35.32
CA PRO A 411 14.55 8.00 -34.27
C PRO A 411 13.42 7.00 -34.53
N TYR A 412 12.96 6.34 -33.49
CA TYR A 412 11.78 5.48 -33.58
C TYR A 412 10.51 6.32 -33.84
N THR A 413 9.79 6.01 -34.91
CA THR A 413 8.56 6.72 -35.33
C THR A 413 7.30 5.86 -35.24
N GLY A 414 7.39 4.69 -34.61
CA GLY A 414 6.24 3.78 -34.49
C GLY A 414 5.23 4.21 -33.42
N THR A 415 4.12 3.47 -33.36
CA THR A 415 2.96 3.79 -32.51
C THR A 415 3.07 3.28 -31.07
N VAL A 416 3.96 2.32 -30.81
CA VAL A 416 4.15 1.76 -29.46
C VAL A 416 4.84 2.80 -28.57
N GLU A 417 4.16 3.23 -27.52
CA GLU A 417 4.67 4.21 -26.59
C GLU A 417 5.69 3.61 -25.60
N ASN A 418 6.64 4.45 -25.17
CA ASN A 418 7.56 4.18 -24.08
C ASN A 418 7.28 5.14 -22.92
N ILE A 419 6.95 4.57 -21.76
CA ILE A 419 6.61 5.31 -20.54
C ILE A 419 7.84 5.84 -19.78
N GLY A 420 9.04 5.44 -20.19
CA GLY A 420 10.31 5.84 -19.60
C GLY A 420 10.69 7.27 -19.93
N THR A 421 11.43 7.90 -19.01
CA THR A 421 12.04 9.22 -19.24
C THR A 421 13.15 9.14 -20.29
N GLU A 422 13.47 10.26 -20.94
CA GLU A 422 14.60 10.33 -21.89
C GLU A 422 15.93 9.92 -21.26
N SER A 423 16.12 10.25 -19.97
CA SER A 423 17.30 9.83 -19.22
C SER A 423 17.35 8.31 -19.01
N ALA A 424 16.19 7.66 -18.83
CA ALA A 424 16.11 6.23 -18.66
C ALA A 424 16.42 5.50 -19.97
N LYS A 425 15.84 5.95 -21.10
CA LYS A 425 16.08 5.38 -22.43
C LYS A 425 17.57 5.24 -22.77
N LYS A 426 18.39 6.22 -22.36
CA LYS A 426 19.85 6.23 -22.57
C LYS A 426 20.64 5.31 -21.62
N ARG A 427 20.05 4.91 -20.50
CA ARG A 427 20.71 4.14 -19.42
C ARG A 427 20.23 2.70 -19.32
N ILE A 428 19.34 2.26 -20.21
CA ILE A 428 18.81 0.90 -20.21
C ILE A 428 19.93 -0.11 -20.48
N GLN A 429 20.00 -1.13 -19.63
CA GLN A 429 20.94 -2.24 -19.72
C GLN A 429 20.26 -3.56 -19.35
N SER A 430 20.94 -4.68 -19.61
CA SER A 430 20.44 -6.00 -19.24
C SER A 430 20.41 -6.18 -17.72
N ALA A 431 19.27 -6.61 -17.17
CA ALA A 431 19.13 -6.95 -15.76
C ALA A 431 19.70 -8.35 -15.41
N GLY A 432 20.16 -9.10 -16.43
CA GLY A 432 20.71 -10.44 -16.27
C GLY A 432 19.95 -11.50 -17.07
N THR A 433 20.41 -12.74 -16.94
CA THR A 433 19.80 -13.92 -17.58
C THR A 433 19.24 -14.84 -16.51
N PHE A 434 17.98 -15.24 -16.66
CA PHE A 434 17.28 -16.09 -15.69
C PHE A 434 17.02 -17.47 -16.30
N LYS A 435 17.34 -18.53 -15.55
CA LYS A 435 17.09 -19.92 -15.96
C LYS A 435 15.64 -20.29 -15.66
N ILE A 436 14.97 -20.92 -16.64
CA ILE A 436 13.65 -21.51 -16.43
C ILE A 436 13.83 -22.94 -15.94
N GLN A 437 13.66 -23.16 -14.64
CA GLN A 437 14.12 -24.40 -13.98
C GLN A 437 13.05 -25.12 -13.15
N TRP A 438 11.91 -24.49 -12.85
CA TRP A 438 10.90 -25.10 -11.99
C TRP A 438 9.99 -26.00 -12.82
N ASN A 439 9.89 -27.29 -12.45
CA ASN A 439 9.01 -28.22 -13.14
C ASN A 439 7.53 -27.89 -12.82
N ALA A 440 6.82 -27.39 -13.82
CA ALA A 440 5.41 -27.03 -13.75
C ALA A 440 4.51 -28.00 -14.56
N THR A 441 5.04 -29.15 -14.97
CA THR A 441 4.34 -30.12 -15.84
C THR A 441 2.97 -30.47 -15.26
N ASN A 442 2.89 -30.85 -13.99
CA ASN A 442 1.63 -31.22 -13.36
C ASN A 442 0.60 -30.06 -13.36
N LYS A 443 1.05 -28.84 -13.02
CA LYS A 443 0.19 -27.65 -12.95
C LYS A 443 -0.36 -27.26 -14.33
N ARG A 444 0.45 -27.38 -15.38
CA ARG A 444 0.10 -26.94 -16.74
C ARG A 444 -0.54 -28.02 -17.62
N THR A 445 -0.37 -29.30 -17.28
CA THR A 445 -0.97 -30.44 -17.99
C THR A 445 -2.22 -30.98 -17.29
N GLY A 446 -2.80 -30.23 -16.37
CA GLY A 446 -3.92 -30.63 -15.52
C GLY A 446 -5.14 -31.20 -16.27
N SER A 447 -5.34 -30.85 -17.55
CA SER A 447 -6.38 -31.45 -18.41
C SER A 447 -6.04 -32.88 -18.87
N LEU A 448 -4.76 -33.20 -19.09
CA LEU A 448 -4.28 -34.52 -19.52
C LEU A 448 -4.05 -35.47 -18.33
N THR A 449 -3.72 -34.91 -17.17
CA THR A 449 -3.45 -35.66 -15.93
C THR A 449 -4.68 -35.75 -15.01
N ASN A 450 -5.80 -35.10 -15.37
CA ASN A 450 -7.04 -35.22 -14.61
C ASN A 450 -7.52 -36.68 -14.60
N ARG A 451 -8.01 -37.15 -13.44
CA ARG A 451 -8.51 -38.53 -13.27
C ARG A 451 -9.66 -38.84 -14.24
N THR A 452 -10.38 -37.81 -14.69
CA THR A 452 -11.49 -37.88 -15.65
C THR A 452 -11.11 -37.78 -17.12
N ALA A 453 -9.91 -37.27 -17.48
CA ALA A 453 -9.63 -36.82 -18.86
C ALA A 453 -8.39 -37.44 -19.55
N GLY A 454 -7.65 -38.33 -18.90
CA GLY A 454 -6.54 -39.01 -19.61
C GLY A 454 -5.81 -40.13 -18.85
N LYS A 455 -5.95 -40.20 -17.52
CA LYS A 455 -5.33 -41.24 -16.65
C LYS A 455 -3.81 -41.44 -16.82
N ARG A 456 -3.08 -40.59 -17.54
CA ARG A 456 -1.62 -40.69 -17.68
C ARG A 456 -0.94 -40.06 -16.47
N LYS A 457 0.06 -40.75 -15.90
CA LYS A 457 0.89 -40.18 -14.84
C LYS A 457 1.83 -39.14 -15.47
N VAL A 458 2.16 -38.09 -14.70
CA VAL A 458 3.05 -37.01 -15.16
C VAL A 458 4.39 -37.54 -15.67
N GLY A 459 4.90 -38.64 -15.09
CA GLY A 459 6.16 -39.27 -15.50
C GLY A 459 6.09 -40.00 -16.85
N ASP A 460 4.90 -40.27 -17.38
CA ASP A 460 4.70 -40.97 -18.66
C ASP A 460 4.51 -39.99 -19.84
N LEU A 461 4.60 -38.69 -19.58
CA LEU A 461 4.47 -37.66 -20.61
C LEU A 461 5.79 -37.54 -21.40
N PRO A 462 5.74 -37.44 -22.74
CA PRO A 462 6.94 -37.35 -23.58
C PRO A 462 7.56 -35.94 -23.58
N PHE A 463 7.29 -35.15 -22.54
CA PHE A 463 7.77 -33.79 -22.39
C PHE A 463 7.70 -33.33 -20.93
N ILE A 464 8.54 -32.37 -20.60
CA ILE A 464 8.54 -31.65 -19.32
C ILE A 464 8.24 -30.18 -19.60
N VAL A 465 7.37 -29.58 -18.80
CA VAL A 465 7.13 -28.14 -18.83
C VAL A 465 7.89 -27.50 -17.68
N TYR A 466 8.87 -26.67 -18.02
CA TYR A 466 9.54 -25.80 -17.06
C TYR A 466 8.87 -24.44 -17.03
N SER A 467 8.81 -23.81 -15.86
CA SER A 467 8.33 -22.44 -15.71
C SER A 467 9.25 -21.62 -14.80
N ALA A 468 9.14 -20.31 -14.90
CA ALA A 468 9.76 -19.34 -14.00
C ALA A 468 8.93 -18.06 -13.98
N ASP A 469 8.78 -17.47 -12.79
CA ASP A 469 8.12 -16.18 -12.62
C ASP A 469 9.18 -15.08 -12.53
N ILE A 470 9.14 -14.11 -13.46
CA ILE A 470 9.98 -12.91 -13.41
C ILE A 470 9.21 -11.83 -12.67
N LEU A 471 9.60 -11.57 -11.43
CA LEU A 471 9.03 -10.50 -10.61
C LEU A 471 9.59 -9.13 -11.01
N ILE A 472 8.71 -8.14 -11.10
CA ILE A 472 9.04 -6.74 -11.37
C ILE A 472 8.58 -5.93 -10.16
N GLU A 473 9.53 -5.45 -9.36
CA GLU A 473 9.25 -4.73 -8.12
C GLU A 473 8.25 -3.59 -8.34
N SER A 474 7.27 -3.47 -7.45
CA SER A 474 6.17 -2.51 -7.48
C SER A 474 5.17 -2.59 -8.65
N VAL A 475 5.38 -3.49 -9.62
CA VAL A 475 4.56 -3.58 -10.83
C VAL A 475 3.74 -4.87 -10.88
N GLY A 476 4.39 -6.02 -10.73
CA GLY A 476 3.75 -7.32 -10.95
C GLY A 476 4.76 -8.40 -11.30
N TRP A 477 4.34 -9.41 -12.06
CA TRP A 477 5.23 -10.48 -12.54
C TRP A 477 4.86 -10.98 -13.92
N VAL A 478 5.80 -11.66 -14.57
CA VAL A 478 5.57 -12.38 -15.83
C VAL A 478 5.85 -13.86 -15.60
N GLU A 479 4.82 -14.69 -15.71
CA GLU A 479 5.02 -16.14 -15.73
C GLU A 479 5.51 -16.55 -17.13
N ILE A 480 6.64 -17.25 -17.19
CA ILE A 480 7.19 -17.80 -18.42
C ILE A 480 7.20 -19.32 -18.31
N ALA A 481 6.68 -20.00 -19.32
CA ALA A 481 6.75 -21.44 -19.42
C ALA A 481 7.34 -21.89 -20.76
N VAL A 482 8.06 -23.00 -20.72
CA VAL A 482 8.68 -23.63 -21.89
C VAL A 482 8.46 -25.13 -21.80
N GLN A 483 8.05 -25.73 -22.91
CA GLN A 483 7.95 -27.17 -23.04
C GLN A 483 9.25 -27.69 -23.66
N VAL A 484 9.87 -28.65 -22.99
CA VAL A 484 11.09 -29.34 -23.44
C VAL A 484 10.74 -30.81 -23.60
N ARG A 485 11.23 -31.44 -24.68
CA ARG A 485 11.03 -32.87 -24.94
C ARG A 485 12.21 -33.68 -24.44
#